data_AF-A0A9X3F4W3-F1
#
_entry.id   AF-A0A9X3F4W3-F1
#
_cell.length_a   1.000
_cell.length_b   1.000
_cell.length_c   1.000
_cell.angle_alpha   90.00
_cell.angle_beta   90.00
_cell.angle_gamma   90.00
#
_symmetry.space_group_name_H-M   'P 1'
#
loop_
_entity.id
_entity.type
_entity.pdbx_description
1 polymer ?
#
loop_
_entity_poly.entity_id
_entity_poly.type
_entity_poly.pdbx_seq_one_letter_code
_entity_poly.pdbx_strand_id
1 'polypeptide(L)'
;MLKSFGNFLRKKLLLVIFIGFVLGITITIFSHKAIEATSTPESCEMCHVHPHVTDSWKLSVHHETRVGIHIGCVECHLPPKGQGFLKEKIKASSRDLYAYIFKDSADFNWDAKSTLEQAKHFVFKESCMNCHQNLFPLTLTKDGQNAHLYYSQNEEELRCINCHLHVGHYDPNAMHAKNVEFGSAGNENVEKFTETAKVTSHEDFTETIPGTTIAFNMKAIPGGSFKMGSPDSEQMRKADEGPQKTVNVSPFFMAEIEVTWNEYLAFYSATAAEGRSTDTEGARTQADVDAISGPTPPYGQPDQNWGLGNRPAITMSYHSAETYCKWLSQVTGKTYRLPTEAEWEYAARGGTETPFFFEGNPKDFGKKGFFGNLFGKSSDAVNNYVFYNENSGLKTSEPDAVEANPFGLKNMLGNAAEYCLDWYAEDAYEKLQDGVTDPKGPVSGKERVIRGGYFNSEIGEVRSAARDYTKSVAWMKTDPQMPKSIWWLSDCNYISFRVVCEYDENTGKN
;
A
#
# COMPACT_ATOMS: atom_id res chain seq x y z
N MET A 1 36.17 61.32 -17.00
CA MET A 1 35.04 60.92 -16.12
C MET A 1 35.47 60.15 -14.88
N LEU A 2 36.32 59.12 -14.97
CA LEU A 2 36.70 58.26 -13.83
C LEU A 2 37.37 58.98 -12.63
N LYS A 3 38.25 59.98 -12.85
CA LYS A 3 38.88 60.76 -11.75
C LYS A 3 37.91 61.67 -10.98
N SER A 4 36.85 62.16 -11.63
CA SER A 4 35.82 63.00 -11.00
C SER A 4 34.88 62.16 -10.12
N PHE A 5 34.52 60.97 -10.61
CA PHE A 5 33.69 60.01 -9.88
C PHE A 5 34.37 59.51 -8.59
N GLY A 6 35.67 59.21 -8.64
CA GLY A 6 36.45 58.79 -7.47
C GLY A 6 36.57 59.87 -6.37
N ASN A 7 36.67 61.15 -6.74
CA ASN A 7 36.71 62.27 -5.79
C ASN A 7 35.33 62.58 -5.19
N PHE A 8 34.24 62.38 -5.95
CA PHE A 8 32.88 62.47 -5.46
C PHE A 8 32.56 61.37 -4.44
N LEU A 9 32.94 60.12 -4.74
CA LEU A 9 32.80 58.98 -3.83
C LEU A 9 33.62 59.15 -2.54
N ARG A 10 34.83 59.73 -2.59
CA ARG A 10 35.63 60.01 -1.38
C ARG A 10 35.05 61.11 -0.48
N LYS A 11 34.52 62.20 -1.05
CA LYS A 11 33.95 63.33 -0.26
C LYS A 11 32.56 63.04 0.29
N LYS A 12 31.78 62.17 -0.37
CA LYS A 12 30.43 61.78 0.03
C LYS A 12 30.34 60.29 0.44
N LEU A 13 31.47 59.67 0.78
CA LEU A 13 31.54 58.25 1.12
C LEU A 13 30.53 57.88 2.21
N LEU A 14 30.46 58.69 3.27
CA LEU A 14 29.51 58.50 4.37
C LEU A 14 28.05 58.61 3.90
N LEU A 15 27.74 59.51 2.95
CA LEU A 15 26.39 59.65 2.39
C LEU A 15 26.03 58.46 1.51
N VAL A 16 26.96 57.95 0.70
CA VAL A 16 26.74 56.76 -0.14
C VAL A 16 26.57 55.51 0.73
N ILE A 17 27.38 55.35 1.78
CA ILE A 17 27.23 54.28 2.76
C ILE A 17 25.88 54.40 3.49
N PHE A 18 25.50 55.60 3.91
CA PHE A 18 24.21 55.84 4.58
C PHE A 18 23.01 55.53 3.67
N ILE A 19 23.03 55.98 2.41
CA ILE A 19 21.99 55.66 1.43
C ILE A 19 21.93 54.14 1.18
N GLY A 20 23.09 53.48 1.02
CA GLY A 20 23.16 52.03 0.86
C GLY A 20 22.60 51.28 2.08
N PHE A 21 22.88 51.75 3.29
CA PHE A 21 22.35 51.18 4.54
C PHE A 21 20.83 51.35 4.65
N VAL A 22 20.30 52.55 4.37
CA VAL A 22 18.86 52.81 4.37
C VAL A 22 18.16 51.97 3.30
N LEU A 23 18.73 51.87 2.09
CA LEU A 23 18.20 51.02 1.02
C LEU A 23 18.21 49.55 1.42
N GLY A 24 19.30 49.07 2.04
CA GLY A 24 19.43 47.71 2.55
C GLY A 24 18.34 47.37 3.57
N ILE A 25 18.18 48.22 4.60
CA ILE A 25 17.11 48.06 5.61
C ILE A 25 15.73 48.06 4.95
N THR A 26 15.51 48.99 4.03
CA THR A 26 14.22 49.13 3.33
C THR A 26 13.90 47.85 2.55
N ILE A 27 14.86 47.35 1.75
CA ILE A 27 14.72 46.08 1.03
C ILE A 27 14.45 44.93 2.00
N THR A 28 15.21 44.81 3.09
CA THR A 28 15.00 43.74 4.07
C THR A 28 13.60 43.78 4.69
N ILE A 29 13.11 44.96 5.08
CA ILE A 29 11.76 45.13 5.66
C ILE A 29 10.69 44.77 4.62
N PHE A 30 10.80 45.27 3.39
CA PHE A 30 9.84 44.97 2.34
C PHE A 30 9.88 43.51 1.92
N SER A 31 11.05 42.90 1.80
CA SER A 31 11.19 41.47 1.55
C SER A 31 10.58 40.64 2.67
N HIS A 32 10.79 41.01 3.94
CA HIS A 32 10.16 40.34 5.08
C HIS A 32 8.64 40.43 5.02
N LYS A 33 8.09 41.64 4.82
CA LYS A 33 6.64 41.84 4.69
C LYS A 33 6.05 41.10 3.49
N ALA A 34 6.74 41.10 2.36
CA ALA A 34 6.32 40.36 1.18
C ALA A 34 6.30 38.86 1.47
N ILE A 35 7.31 38.33 2.18
CA ILE A 35 7.35 36.93 2.59
C ILE A 35 6.17 36.61 3.53
N GLU A 36 5.83 37.48 4.48
CA GLU A 36 4.68 37.23 5.37
C GLU A 36 3.35 37.26 4.62
N ALA A 37 3.14 38.26 3.77
CA ALA A 37 1.93 38.39 2.98
C ALA A 37 1.74 37.23 1.98
N THR A 38 2.84 36.65 1.48
CA THR A 38 2.80 35.53 0.52
C THR A 38 2.92 34.16 1.18
N SER A 39 2.73 34.09 2.50
CA SER A 39 2.74 32.85 3.28
C SER A 39 1.48 32.69 4.11
N THR A 40 0.35 33.17 3.58
CA THR A 40 -0.98 32.93 4.15
C THR A 40 -1.74 31.91 3.30
N PRO A 41 -2.74 31.22 3.87
CA PRO A 41 -3.63 30.33 3.11
C PRO A 41 -4.21 31.01 1.85
N GLU A 42 -4.69 32.25 1.99
CA GLU A 42 -5.32 33.01 0.90
C GLU A 42 -4.33 33.32 -0.22
N SER A 43 -3.09 33.68 0.12
CA SER A 43 -2.07 33.94 -0.90
C SER A 43 -1.61 32.67 -1.61
N CYS A 44 -1.56 31.53 -0.91
CA CYS A 44 -1.24 30.26 -1.55
C CYS A 44 -2.36 29.84 -2.51
N GLU A 45 -3.62 29.96 -2.09
CA GLU A 45 -4.81 29.60 -2.90
C GLU A 45 -4.86 30.32 -4.25
N MET A 46 -4.31 31.54 -4.36
CA MET A 46 -4.23 32.27 -5.63
C MET A 46 -3.53 31.51 -6.77
N CYS A 47 -2.58 30.63 -6.44
CA CYS A 47 -1.84 29.83 -7.42
C CYS A 47 -1.95 28.31 -7.17
N HIS A 48 -2.59 27.90 -6.07
CA HIS A 48 -2.78 26.48 -5.74
C HIS A 48 -3.98 25.92 -6.51
N VAL A 49 -3.71 25.06 -7.49
CA VAL A 49 -4.72 24.49 -8.40
C VAL A 49 -5.52 23.31 -7.80
N HIS A 50 -6.04 23.43 -6.57
CA HIS A 50 -6.82 22.36 -5.90
C HIS A 50 -7.85 22.84 -4.85
N PRO A 51 -8.89 23.59 -5.23
CA PRO A 51 -9.84 24.19 -4.28
C PRO A 51 -10.50 23.17 -3.32
N HIS A 52 -10.72 21.93 -3.77
CA HIS A 52 -11.30 20.86 -2.95
C HIS A 52 -10.46 20.47 -1.72
N VAL A 53 -9.13 20.58 -1.79
CA VAL A 53 -8.23 20.28 -0.66
C VAL A 53 -8.26 21.40 0.37
N THR A 54 -8.41 22.64 -0.08
CA THR A 54 -8.64 23.78 0.81
C THR A 54 -9.98 23.64 1.52
N ASP A 55 -11.03 23.24 0.81
CA ASP A 55 -12.34 23.01 1.40
C ASP A 55 -12.35 21.86 2.41
N SER A 56 -11.61 20.78 2.13
CA SER A 56 -11.43 19.71 3.12
C SER A 56 -10.62 20.16 4.33
N TRP A 57 -9.60 21.01 4.17
CA TRP A 57 -8.87 21.61 5.28
C TRP A 57 -9.79 22.51 6.12
N LYS A 58 -10.67 23.31 5.51
CA LYS A 58 -11.64 24.17 6.22
C LYS A 58 -12.56 23.38 7.16
N LEU A 59 -12.85 22.13 6.81
CA LEU A 59 -13.65 21.21 7.61
C LEU A 59 -12.82 20.40 8.63
N SER A 60 -11.49 20.53 8.61
CA SER A 60 -10.60 19.79 9.51
C SER A 60 -10.59 20.37 10.92
N VAL A 61 -10.11 19.55 11.87
CA VAL A 61 -9.93 19.94 13.28
C VAL A 61 -8.88 21.05 13.48
N HIS A 62 -8.08 21.35 12.46
CA HIS A 62 -7.05 22.39 12.49
C HIS A 62 -7.54 23.77 12.02
N HIS A 63 -8.57 23.81 11.16
CA HIS A 63 -9.14 25.09 10.71
C HIS A 63 -10.00 25.74 11.79
N GLU A 64 -10.87 24.96 12.43
CA GLU A 64 -11.71 25.39 13.56
C GLU A 64 -11.48 24.46 14.75
N THR A 65 -10.53 24.82 15.61
CA THR A 65 -10.29 24.04 16.84
C THR A 65 -11.40 24.30 17.87
N ARG A 66 -11.65 23.32 18.74
CA ARG A 66 -12.64 23.42 19.84
C ARG A 66 -12.40 24.58 20.81
N VAL A 67 -11.20 25.16 20.79
CA VAL A 67 -10.76 26.27 21.67
C VAL A 67 -10.62 27.60 20.92
N GLY A 68 -11.08 27.69 19.67
CA GLY A 68 -11.09 28.93 18.89
C GLY A 68 -9.74 29.36 18.31
N ILE A 69 -8.78 28.44 18.24
CA ILE A 69 -7.51 28.61 17.52
C ILE A 69 -7.70 28.18 16.06
N HIS A 70 -7.10 28.93 15.14
CA HIS A 70 -7.04 28.62 13.72
C HIS A 70 -5.60 28.32 13.32
N ILE A 71 -5.37 27.16 12.70
CA ILE A 71 -4.06 26.76 12.16
C ILE A 71 -4.14 26.79 10.64
N GLY A 72 -3.39 27.70 10.03
CA GLY A 72 -3.33 27.88 8.58
C GLY A 72 -2.77 26.64 7.88
N CYS A 73 -3.29 26.27 6.70
CA CYS A 73 -2.76 25.12 5.94
C CYS A 73 -1.24 25.23 5.67
N VAL A 74 -0.75 26.45 5.44
CA VAL A 74 0.66 26.81 5.27
C VAL A 74 1.52 26.47 6.48
N GLU A 75 0.96 26.45 7.69
CA GLU A 75 1.71 26.14 8.91
C GLU A 75 2.06 24.66 8.98
N CYS A 76 1.26 23.78 8.38
CA CYS A 76 1.59 22.37 8.19
C CYS A 76 2.48 22.13 6.95
N HIS A 77 2.31 22.95 5.91
CA HIS A 77 2.93 22.78 4.58
C HIS A 77 4.22 23.53 4.33
N LEU A 78 4.67 24.35 5.29
CA LEU A 78 5.97 25.00 5.30
C LEU A 78 6.61 24.82 6.67
N PRO A 79 7.93 24.55 6.75
CA PRO A 79 8.60 24.38 8.03
C PRO A 79 8.65 25.71 8.80
N PRO A 80 8.79 25.72 10.14
CA PRO A 80 8.83 26.94 10.92
C PRO A 80 9.91 27.94 10.44
N LYS A 81 9.68 29.24 10.64
CA LYS A 81 10.65 30.30 10.30
C LYS A 81 12.00 29.99 10.96
N GLY A 82 13.09 30.06 10.17
CA GLY A 82 14.44 29.71 10.61
C GLY A 82 14.84 28.24 10.40
N GLN A 83 13.89 27.36 10.10
CA GLN A 83 14.12 25.92 9.87
C GLN A 83 14.00 25.54 8.39
N GLY A 84 14.62 26.32 7.51
CA GLY A 84 14.56 26.10 6.06
C GLY A 84 13.32 26.66 5.36
N PHE A 85 12.45 27.38 6.08
CA PHE A 85 11.22 28.01 5.56
C PHE A 85 11.38 28.70 4.21
N LEU A 86 12.38 29.58 4.05
CA LEU A 86 12.54 30.35 2.81
C LEU A 86 12.85 29.45 1.61
N LYS A 87 13.66 28.39 1.82
CA LYS A 87 14.03 27.44 0.78
C LYS A 87 12.80 26.66 0.32
N GLU A 88 12.06 26.06 1.25
CA GLU A 88 10.86 25.28 0.92
C GLU A 88 9.75 26.15 0.37
N LYS A 89 9.60 27.39 0.86
CA LYS A 89 8.69 28.37 0.29
C LYS A 89 9.00 28.65 -1.19
N ILE A 90 10.25 29.00 -1.52
CA ILE A 90 10.64 29.27 -2.91
C ILE A 90 10.33 28.06 -3.79
N LYS A 91 10.64 26.86 -3.30
CA LYS A 91 10.38 25.60 -4.02
C LYS A 91 8.88 25.37 -4.23
N ALA A 92 8.06 25.49 -3.18
CA ALA A 92 6.61 25.32 -3.25
C ALA A 92 5.98 26.36 -4.19
N SER A 93 6.25 27.65 -4.00
CA SER A 93 5.73 28.71 -4.85
C SER A 93 6.14 28.57 -6.32
N SER A 94 7.37 28.12 -6.59
CA SER A 94 7.81 27.88 -7.98
C SER A 94 7.04 26.72 -8.62
N ARG A 95 6.77 25.66 -7.85
CA ARG A 95 6.00 24.49 -8.30
C ARG A 95 4.55 24.88 -8.57
N ASP A 96 3.94 25.63 -7.66
CA ASP A 96 2.54 26.02 -7.77
C ASP A 96 2.33 27.00 -8.91
N LEU A 97 3.23 27.97 -9.11
CA LEU A 97 3.21 28.87 -10.26
C LEU A 97 3.36 28.10 -11.59
N TYR A 98 4.25 27.12 -11.64
CA TYR A 98 4.40 26.27 -12.82
C TYR A 98 3.12 25.46 -13.09
N ALA A 99 2.56 24.83 -12.07
CA ALA A 99 1.32 24.06 -12.20
C ALA A 99 0.16 24.95 -12.67
N TYR A 100 0.00 26.13 -12.06
CA TYR A 100 -1.03 27.10 -12.43
C TYR A 100 -0.95 27.56 -13.89
N ILE A 101 0.26 27.73 -14.43
CA ILE A 101 0.45 28.20 -15.81
C ILE A 101 0.33 27.06 -16.83
N PHE A 102 0.80 25.85 -16.48
CA PHE A 102 1.07 24.79 -17.47
C PHE A 102 0.32 23.47 -17.26
N LYS A 103 -0.49 23.33 -16.20
CA LYS A 103 -1.20 22.08 -15.87
C LYS A 103 -2.68 22.32 -15.57
N ASP A 104 -3.52 21.37 -15.96
CA ASP A 104 -4.90 21.34 -15.50
C ASP A 104 -4.97 20.65 -14.13
N SER A 105 -5.74 21.23 -13.21
CA SER A 105 -6.06 20.61 -11.92
C SER A 105 -6.68 19.21 -12.06
N ALA A 106 -7.39 18.96 -13.17
CA ALA A 106 -8.02 17.68 -13.48
C ALA A 106 -7.00 16.59 -13.86
N ASP A 107 -5.80 16.96 -14.30
CA ASP A 107 -4.74 16.01 -14.68
C ASP A 107 -4.03 15.40 -13.46
N PHE A 108 -4.24 15.95 -12.26
CA PHE A 108 -3.59 15.49 -11.05
C PHE A 108 -4.38 14.36 -10.40
N ASN A 109 -3.68 13.28 -10.09
CA ASN A 109 -4.18 12.26 -9.18
C ASN A 109 -3.98 12.74 -7.72
N TRP A 110 -5.03 13.36 -7.16
CA TRP A 110 -5.02 13.90 -5.80
C TRP A 110 -4.98 12.82 -4.72
N ASP A 111 -5.62 11.68 -4.95
CA ASP A 111 -5.59 10.52 -4.05
C ASP A 111 -4.15 9.98 -3.90
N ALA A 112 -3.43 9.87 -5.02
CA ALA A 112 -2.03 9.50 -4.99
C ALA A 112 -1.16 10.49 -4.18
N LYS A 113 -1.49 11.78 -4.25
CA LYS A 113 -0.76 12.85 -3.54
C LYS A 113 -1.05 12.88 -2.04
N SER A 114 -2.20 12.36 -1.60
CA SER A 114 -2.54 12.30 -0.18
C SER A 114 -1.90 11.11 0.56
N THR A 115 -1.27 10.17 -0.16
CA THR A 115 -0.54 9.05 0.44
C THR A 115 0.63 9.50 1.31
N LEU A 116 0.96 8.74 2.35
CA LEU A 116 2.09 9.00 3.26
C LEU A 116 3.42 9.22 2.51
N GLU A 117 3.66 8.42 1.47
CA GLU A 117 4.87 8.49 0.63
C GLU A 117 5.03 9.83 -0.07
N GLN A 118 3.92 10.47 -0.47
CA GLN A 118 3.94 11.80 -1.09
C GLN A 118 3.88 12.90 -0.02
N ALA A 119 3.00 12.74 0.98
CA ALA A 119 2.74 13.73 2.03
C ALA A 119 3.99 14.11 2.84
N LYS A 120 4.90 13.16 3.09
CA LYS A 120 6.17 13.42 3.82
C LYS A 120 7.07 14.47 3.17
N HIS A 121 6.87 14.76 1.89
CA HIS A 121 7.66 15.77 1.14
C HIS A 121 7.14 17.20 1.30
N PHE A 122 5.93 17.36 1.82
CA PHE A 122 5.28 18.66 1.96
C PHE A 122 4.55 18.85 3.29
N VAL A 123 4.64 17.91 4.23
CA VAL A 123 4.22 18.07 5.63
C VAL A 123 5.43 17.85 6.53
N PHE A 124 5.74 18.84 7.35
CA PHE A 124 6.99 18.90 8.11
C PHE A 124 6.79 18.51 9.58
N LYS A 125 7.69 17.67 10.12
CA LYS A 125 7.65 17.26 11.54
C LYS A 125 7.76 18.49 12.44
N GLU A 126 8.65 19.40 12.09
CA GLU A 126 8.94 20.63 12.80
C GLU A 126 7.70 21.52 12.92
N SER A 127 6.87 21.54 11.86
CA SER A 127 5.59 22.24 11.85
C SER A 127 4.58 21.65 12.82
N CYS A 128 4.45 20.32 12.84
CA CYS A 128 3.62 19.64 13.83
C CYS A 128 4.09 19.96 15.25
N MET A 129 5.39 19.84 15.52
CA MET A 129 5.96 20.07 16.85
C MET A 129 5.91 21.53 17.30
N ASN A 130 5.88 22.49 16.38
CA ASN A 130 5.73 23.91 16.71
C ASN A 130 4.39 24.19 17.42
N CYS A 131 3.32 23.49 17.03
CA CYS A 131 1.99 23.59 17.64
C CYS A 131 1.76 22.54 18.74
N HIS A 132 2.25 21.31 18.54
CA HIS A 132 2.10 20.18 19.47
C HIS A 132 3.29 20.05 20.43
N GLN A 133 3.55 21.10 21.21
CA GLN A 133 4.69 21.15 22.13
C GLN A 133 4.56 20.16 23.30
N ASN A 134 3.32 19.82 23.70
CA ASN A 134 3.05 18.80 24.71
C ASN A 134 2.40 17.57 24.08
N LEU A 135 3.20 16.53 23.83
CA LEU A 135 2.72 15.26 23.30
C LEU A 135 2.02 14.39 24.38
N PHE A 136 2.12 14.71 25.66
CA PHE A 136 1.52 13.92 26.74
C PHE A 136 0.55 14.75 27.59
N PRO A 137 -0.54 15.28 27.02
CA PRO A 137 -1.57 15.97 27.80
C PRO A 137 -2.27 14.98 28.74
N LEU A 138 -2.76 15.48 29.88
CA LEU A 138 -3.45 14.67 30.90
C LEU A 138 -4.71 13.96 30.38
N THR A 139 -5.28 14.44 29.27
CA THR A 139 -6.46 13.88 28.61
C THR A 139 -6.13 12.76 27.63
N LEU A 140 -4.85 12.46 27.39
CA LEU A 140 -4.43 11.43 26.44
C LEU A 140 -4.79 10.03 26.96
N THR A 141 -5.44 9.23 26.11
CA THR A 141 -5.79 7.84 26.44
C THR A 141 -4.54 6.99 26.68
N LYS A 142 -4.67 5.86 27.38
CA LYS A 142 -3.54 4.94 27.60
C LYS A 142 -2.92 4.47 26.28
N ASP A 143 -3.75 4.11 25.30
CA ASP A 143 -3.29 3.70 23.97
C ASP A 143 -2.57 4.85 23.25
N GLY A 144 -3.08 6.09 23.36
CA GLY A 144 -2.41 7.27 22.82
C GLY A 144 -1.05 7.54 23.50
N GLN A 145 -0.96 7.37 24.83
CA GLN A 145 0.30 7.50 25.56
C GLN A 145 1.33 6.47 25.09
N ASN A 146 0.91 5.21 24.92
CA ASN A 146 1.78 4.15 24.41
C ASN A 146 2.26 4.45 22.98
N ALA A 147 1.36 4.91 22.11
CA ALA A 147 1.71 5.29 20.74
C ALA A 147 2.71 6.46 20.70
N HIS A 148 2.50 7.49 21.53
CA HIS A 148 3.42 8.63 21.63
C HIS A 148 4.76 8.24 22.27
N LEU A 149 4.77 7.34 23.25
CA LEU A 149 6.02 6.81 23.81
C LEU A 149 6.80 6.02 22.76
N TYR A 150 6.12 5.18 21.97
CA TYR A 150 6.72 4.46 20.86
C TYR A 150 7.28 5.43 19.80
N TYR A 151 6.53 6.47 19.45
CA TYR A 151 7.00 7.54 18.57
C TYR A 151 8.29 8.19 19.10
N SER A 152 8.31 8.58 20.37
CA SER A 152 9.49 9.20 21.01
C SER A 152 10.73 8.29 21.02
N GLN A 153 10.54 6.97 21.02
CA GLN A 153 11.63 5.99 20.92
C GLN A 153 12.13 5.79 19.48
N ASN A 154 11.38 6.24 18.47
CA ASN A 154 11.63 5.98 17.05
C ASN A 154 11.56 7.26 16.20
N GLU A 155 11.92 8.41 16.77
CA GLU A 155 11.71 9.74 16.18
C GLU A 155 12.50 10.03 14.89
N GLU A 156 13.61 9.34 14.68
CA GLU A 156 14.41 9.44 13.45
C GLU A 156 13.73 8.74 12.27
N GLU A 157 12.79 7.87 12.60
CA GLU A 157 12.27 6.82 11.74
C GLU A 157 10.76 6.99 11.50
N LEU A 158 10.10 7.85 12.26
CA LEU A 158 8.67 8.14 12.22
C LEU A 158 8.40 9.65 12.16
N ARG A 159 7.32 10.01 11.47
CA ARG A 159 6.72 11.35 11.43
C ARG A 159 5.33 11.32 12.05
N CYS A 160 4.82 12.46 12.48
CA CYS A 160 3.46 12.56 13.01
C CYS A 160 2.42 12.02 12.01
N ILE A 161 2.60 12.30 10.72
CA ILE A 161 1.71 11.84 9.63
C ILE A 161 1.73 10.33 9.38
N ASN A 162 2.69 9.58 9.93
CA ASN A 162 2.63 8.12 9.91
C ASN A 162 1.43 7.59 10.70
N CYS A 163 1.01 8.30 11.75
CA CYS A 163 -0.14 7.95 12.60
C CYS A 163 -1.34 8.88 12.38
N HIS A 164 -1.12 10.06 11.81
CA HIS A 164 -2.11 11.14 11.66
C HIS A 164 -2.20 11.64 10.22
N LEU A 165 -2.27 10.73 9.24
CA LEU A 165 -2.19 11.07 7.82
C LEU A 165 -3.23 12.11 7.39
N HIS A 166 -4.47 11.99 7.89
CA HIS A 166 -5.60 12.83 7.50
C HIS A 166 -5.88 13.99 8.47
N VAL A 167 -5.09 14.21 9.52
CA VAL A 167 -5.47 15.17 10.57
C VAL A 167 -5.66 16.62 10.07
N GLY A 168 -4.98 16.99 8.98
CA GLY A 168 -5.10 18.31 8.35
C GLY A 168 -6.23 18.45 7.33
N HIS A 169 -6.93 17.37 6.97
CA HIS A 169 -7.97 17.37 5.96
C HIS A 169 -9.17 16.56 6.42
N TYR A 170 -10.37 17.09 6.27
CA TYR A 170 -11.57 16.37 6.62
C TYR A 170 -11.74 15.11 5.77
N ASP A 171 -11.80 13.98 6.44
CA ASP A 171 -12.24 12.71 5.89
C ASP A 171 -13.35 12.17 6.80
N PRO A 172 -14.61 12.09 6.33
CA PRO A 172 -15.73 11.59 7.14
C PRO A 172 -15.55 10.13 7.57
N ASN A 173 -14.70 9.37 6.88
CA ASN A 173 -14.48 7.95 7.09
C ASN A 173 -13.21 7.67 7.91
N ALA A 174 -12.35 8.67 8.16
CA ALA A 174 -11.11 8.47 8.88
C ALA A 174 -11.35 8.09 10.35
N MET A 175 -10.98 6.85 10.71
CA MET A 175 -11.09 6.34 12.08
C MET A 175 -9.73 6.24 12.75
N HIS A 176 -9.56 6.97 13.86
CA HIS A 176 -8.38 6.85 14.75
C HIS A 176 -8.75 6.05 16.02
N ALA A 177 -9.42 4.92 15.83
CA ALA A 177 -9.89 4.04 16.89
C ALA A 177 -10.05 2.61 16.36
N LYS A 178 -10.32 1.67 17.27
CA LYS A 178 -10.75 0.31 16.88
C LYS A 178 -12.08 0.39 16.14
N ASN A 179 -12.13 -0.19 14.95
CA ASN A 179 -13.35 -0.29 14.17
C ASN A 179 -14.16 -1.50 14.64
N VAL A 180 -14.94 -1.29 15.70
CA VAL A 180 -15.82 -2.32 16.27
C VAL A 180 -17.01 -2.64 15.37
N GLU A 181 -17.32 -1.76 14.42
CA GLU A 181 -18.37 -1.96 13.42
C GLU A 181 -17.86 -2.69 12.16
N PHE A 182 -16.55 -2.97 12.08
CA PHE A 182 -15.97 -3.69 10.94
C PHE A 182 -16.62 -5.07 10.80
N GLY A 183 -17.09 -5.39 9.59
CA GLY A 183 -17.81 -6.62 9.31
C GLY A 183 -19.24 -6.69 9.87
N SER A 184 -19.78 -5.60 10.43
CA SER A 184 -21.17 -5.53 10.90
C SER A 184 -22.22 -5.40 9.76
N ALA A 185 -21.87 -5.84 8.55
CA ALA A 185 -22.74 -5.69 7.38
C ALA A 185 -23.99 -6.57 7.52
N GLY A 186 -25.15 -5.90 7.53
CA GLY A 186 -26.46 -6.51 7.57
C GLY A 186 -26.79 -7.25 6.27
N ASN A 187 -27.24 -8.49 6.42
CA ASN A 187 -28.05 -9.18 5.41
C ASN A 187 -28.97 -10.17 6.13
N GLU A 188 -29.98 -9.62 6.79
CA GLU A 188 -31.20 -10.35 7.07
C GLU A 188 -32.01 -10.38 5.77
N ASN A 189 -32.30 -11.59 5.26
CA ASN A 189 -33.16 -11.92 4.10
C ASN A 189 -32.52 -12.23 2.72
N VAL A 190 -31.25 -12.68 2.65
CA VAL A 190 -30.71 -13.27 1.41
C VAL A 190 -30.51 -14.78 1.59
N GLU A 191 -30.87 -15.56 0.56
CA GLU A 191 -30.70 -17.02 0.56
C GLU A 191 -29.20 -17.37 0.58
N LYS A 192 -28.80 -18.16 1.59
CA LYS A 192 -27.42 -18.57 1.82
C LYS A 192 -27.18 -19.96 1.25
N PHE A 193 -25.97 -20.22 0.77
CA PHE A 193 -25.55 -21.56 0.38
C PHE A 193 -25.61 -22.50 1.58
N THR A 194 -26.19 -23.68 1.38
CA THR A 194 -26.30 -24.73 2.42
C THR A 194 -25.30 -25.86 2.22
N GLU A 195 -24.80 -26.03 1.00
CA GLU A 195 -23.84 -27.06 0.62
C GLU A 195 -22.60 -26.42 -0.03
N THR A 196 -21.50 -27.16 0.03
CA THR A 196 -20.23 -26.83 -0.62
C THR A 196 -20.25 -27.32 -2.07
N ALA A 197 -19.40 -26.76 -2.93
CA ALA A 197 -19.24 -27.31 -4.27
C ALA A 197 -18.71 -28.75 -4.22
N LYS A 198 -19.25 -29.62 -5.09
CA LYS A 198 -18.71 -30.98 -5.28
C LYS A 198 -17.72 -30.96 -6.41
N VAL A 199 -16.52 -31.47 -6.17
CA VAL A 199 -15.49 -31.61 -7.20
C VAL A 199 -15.32 -33.08 -7.50
N THR A 200 -15.52 -33.46 -8.76
CA THR A 200 -15.50 -34.86 -9.23
C THR A 200 -14.46 -35.12 -10.30
N SER A 201 -13.87 -34.06 -10.85
CA SER A 201 -12.90 -34.05 -11.94
C SER A 201 -12.00 -32.83 -11.79
N HIS A 202 -10.86 -32.85 -12.49
CA HIS A 202 -9.95 -31.71 -12.58
C HIS A 202 -10.44 -30.69 -13.61
N GLU A 203 -11.56 -30.04 -13.30
CA GLU A 203 -12.20 -29.02 -14.14
C GLU A 203 -12.52 -27.79 -13.29
N ASP A 204 -12.56 -26.61 -13.93
CA ASP A 204 -12.97 -25.37 -13.27
C ASP A 204 -14.27 -25.57 -12.49
N PHE A 205 -14.32 -25.05 -11.27
CA PHE A 205 -15.53 -25.10 -10.45
C PHE A 205 -15.72 -23.78 -9.70
N THR A 206 -16.96 -23.52 -9.30
CA THR A 206 -17.29 -22.40 -8.42
C THR A 206 -17.46 -22.96 -7.02
N GLU A 207 -16.59 -22.57 -6.08
CA GLU A 207 -16.76 -22.89 -4.66
C GLU A 207 -17.86 -22.03 -4.05
N THR A 208 -18.62 -22.63 -3.14
CA THR A 208 -19.65 -21.95 -2.34
C THR A 208 -19.31 -22.10 -0.87
N ILE A 209 -19.32 -20.99 -0.12
CA ILE A 209 -19.04 -21.03 1.33
C ILE A 209 -20.37 -21.25 2.07
N PRO A 210 -20.59 -22.41 2.71
CA PRO A 210 -21.84 -22.71 3.40
C PRO A 210 -22.14 -21.70 4.52
N GLY A 211 -23.42 -21.36 4.70
CA GLY A 211 -23.85 -20.36 5.69
C GLY A 211 -23.66 -18.91 5.25
N THR A 212 -23.21 -18.69 4.01
CA THR A 212 -22.96 -17.36 3.44
C THR A 212 -23.59 -17.24 2.04
N THR A 213 -23.55 -16.04 1.46
CA THR A 213 -23.94 -15.78 0.06
C THR A 213 -22.72 -15.73 -0.86
N ILE A 214 -21.55 -16.14 -0.36
CA ILE A 214 -20.27 -15.96 -1.06
C ILE A 214 -19.95 -17.20 -1.89
N ALA A 215 -19.58 -16.96 -3.14
CA ALA A 215 -19.06 -17.95 -4.07
C ALA A 215 -17.89 -17.34 -4.85
N PHE A 216 -16.92 -18.17 -5.22
CA PHE A 216 -15.74 -17.75 -5.97
C PHE A 216 -15.27 -18.86 -6.91
N ASN A 217 -14.62 -18.48 -8.01
CA ASN A 217 -14.21 -19.43 -9.05
C ASN A 217 -12.81 -19.99 -8.75
N MET A 218 -12.66 -21.29 -8.97
CA MET A 218 -11.41 -22.04 -8.91
C MET A 218 -11.08 -22.55 -10.30
N LYS A 219 -9.85 -22.29 -10.76
CA LYS A 219 -9.31 -22.71 -12.05
C LYS A 219 -8.52 -24.00 -11.91
N ALA A 220 -8.78 -24.97 -12.79
CA ALA A 220 -8.02 -26.21 -12.85
C ALA A 220 -6.67 -25.96 -13.52
N ILE A 221 -5.59 -26.07 -12.75
CA ILE A 221 -4.23 -25.83 -13.22
C ILE A 221 -3.58 -27.20 -13.53
N PRO A 222 -3.32 -27.54 -14.80
CA PRO A 222 -3.03 -28.91 -15.26
C PRO A 222 -1.73 -29.53 -14.75
N GLY A 223 -0.88 -28.76 -14.07
CA GLY A 223 0.45 -29.20 -13.67
C GLY A 223 1.38 -29.47 -14.87
N GLY A 224 2.64 -29.75 -14.59
CA GLY A 224 3.66 -30.04 -15.59
C GLY A 224 5.03 -29.49 -15.23
N SER A 225 5.97 -29.57 -16.18
CA SER A 225 7.33 -29.06 -16.02
C SER A 225 7.46 -27.66 -16.58
N PHE A 226 8.12 -26.75 -15.86
CA PHE A 226 8.45 -25.41 -16.35
C PHE A 226 9.83 -24.93 -15.88
N LYS A 227 10.33 -23.87 -16.48
CA LYS A 227 11.54 -23.16 -16.02
C LYS A 227 11.16 -22.10 -15.00
N MET A 228 11.47 -22.37 -13.74
CA MET A 228 11.31 -21.42 -12.63
C MET A 228 12.49 -20.44 -12.60
N GLY A 229 12.19 -19.16 -12.38
CA GLY A 229 13.14 -18.05 -12.42
C GLY A 229 13.31 -17.42 -13.80
N SER A 230 14.21 -16.44 -13.89
CA SER A 230 14.47 -15.68 -15.11
C SER A 230 15.89 -15.95 -15.65
N PRO A 231 16.07 -15.98 -16.99
CA PRO A 231 17.40 -16.14 -17.57
C PRO A 231 18.26 -14.90 -17.31
N ASP A 232 19.59 -15.05 -17.32
CA ASP A 232 20.54 -13.94 -17.07
C ASP A 232 20.38 -12.76 -18.04
N SER A 233 19.83 -13.01 -19.23
CA SER A 233 19.56 -11.99 -20.25
C SER A 233 18.21 -11.28 -20.08
N GLU A 234 17.35 -11.70 -19.15
CA GLU A 234 16.05 -11.09 -18.92
C GLU A 234 16.21 -9.66 -18.40
N GLN A 235 15.45 -8.73 -19.00
CA GLN A 235 15.51 -7.33 -18.65
C GLN A 235 14.90 -7.10 -17.27
N MET A 236 15.55 -6.25 -16.45
CA MET A 236 15.09 -5.88 -15.11
C MET A 236 15.06 -7.06 -14.11
N ARG A 237 15.72 -8.18 -14.43
CA ARG A 237 15.95 -9.30 -13.52
C ARG A 237 16.72 -8.87 -12.26
N LYS A 238 16.32 -9.39 -11.10
CA LYS A 238 17.07 -9.35 -9.83
C LYS A 238 17.93 -10.59 -9.64
N ALA A 239 18.93 -10.50 -8.76
CA ALA A 239 19.92 -11.56 -8.54
C ALA A 239 19.29 -12.86 -7.98
N ASP A 240 18.26 -12.73 -7.16
CA ASP A 240 17.56 -13.83 -6.46
C ASP A 240 16.54 -14.57 -7.34
N GLU A 241 16.43 -14.22 -8.62
CA GLU A 241 15.52 -14.86 -9.58
C GLU A 241 16.18 -16.01 -10.37
N GLY A 242 17.41 -16.39 -10.03
CA GLY A 242 18.05 -17.54 -10.65
C GLY A 242 19.08 -18.23 -9.76
N PRO A 243 19.82 -19.20 -10.32
CA PRO A 243 19.74 -19.68 -11.70
C PRO A 243 18.39 -20.31 -12.03
N GLN A 244 18.00 -20.32 -13.31
CA GLN A 244 16.79 -21.01 -13.73
C GLN A 244 16.89 -22.52 -13.46
N LYS A 245 15.80 -23.09 -12.94
CA LYS A 245 15.68 -24.51 -12.65
C LYS A 245 14.42 -25.08 -13.29
N THR A 246 14.51 -26.31 -13.75
CA THR A 246 13.33 -27.09 -14.12
C THR A 246 12.61 -27.49 -12.85
N VAL A 247 11.31 -27.24 -12.77
CA VAL A 247 10.45 -27.64 -11.65
C VAL A 247 9.22 -28.34 -12.21
N ASN A 248 8.80 -29.41 -11.56
CA ASN A 248 7.54 -30.09 -11.84
C ASN A 248 6.50 -29.67 -10.81
N VAL A 249 5.32 -29.28 -11.27
CA VAL A 249 4.19 -28.92 -10.43
C VAL A 249 3.07 -29.93 -10.68
N SER A 250 2.55 -30.55 -9.63
CA SER A 250 1.39 -31.43 -9.72
C SER A 250 0.12 -30.64 -10.05
N PRO A 251 -0.91 -31.26 -10.66
CA PRO A 251 -2.17 -30.57 -10.92
C PRO A 251 -2.85 -30.10 -9.61
N PHE A 252 -3.44 -28.91 -9.63
CA PHE A 252 -4.11 -28.33 -8.47
C PHE A 252 -5.22 -27.36 -8.93
N PHE A 253 -5.97 -26.79 -7.99
CA PHE A 253 -6.88 -25.69 -8.29
C PHE A 253 -6.38 -24.38 -7.69
N MET A 254 -6.56 -23.26 -8.39
CA MET A 254 -6.21 -21.93 -7.92
C MET A 254 -7.38 -20.96 -8.08
N ALA A 255 -7.64 -20.12 -7.09
CA ALA A 255 -8.71 -19.12 -7.20
C ALA A 255 -8.46 -18.16 -8.39
N GLU A 256 -9.52 -17.83 -9.13
CA GLU A 256 -9.45 -16.97 -10.34
C GLU A 256 -8.88 -15.58 -10.05
N ILE A 257 -9.18 -15.03 -8.88
CA ILE A 257 -8.78 -13.70 -8.39
C ILE A 257 -8.18 -13.80 -6.99
N GLU A 258 -7.55 -12.73 -6.52
CA GLU A 258 -7.15 -12.62 -5.11
C GLU A 258 -8.38 -12.73 -4.20
N VAL A 259 -8.20 -13.17 -2.94
CA VAL A 259 -9.29 -13.23 -1.96
C VAL A 259 -9.88 -11.84 -1.78
N THR A 260 -11.18 -11.73 -2.02
CA THR A 260 -11.90 -10.45 -2.00
C THR A 260 -12.26 -10.01 -0.59
N TRP A 261 -12.59 -8.72 -0.42
CA TRP A 261 -13.18 -8.23 0.84
C TRP A 261 -14.47 -8.95 1.20
N ASN A 262 -15.31 -9.31 0.22
CA ASN A 262 -16.54 -10.09 0.46
C ASN A 262 -16.23 -11.46 1.09
N GLU A 263 -15.26 -12.18 0.56
CA GLU A 263 -14.80 -13.46 1.10
C GLU A 263 -14.18 -13.32 2.49
N TYR A 264 -13.28 -12.35 2.66
CA TYR A 264 -12.61 -12.15 3.94
C TYR A 264 -13.57 -11.68 5.04
N LEU A 265 -14.59 -10.89 4.70
CA LEU A 265 -15.63 -10.48 5.64
C LEU A 265 -16.53 -11.63 6.06
N ALA A 266 -16.74 -12.64 5.20
CA ALA A 266 -17.43 -13.86 5.59
C ALA A 266 -16.62 -14.66 6.63
N PHE A 267 -15.31 -14.79 6.41
CA PHE A 267 -14.39 -15.36 7.40
C PHE A 267 -14.42 -14.58 8.71
N TYR A 268 -14.28 -13.25 8.64
CA TYR A 268 -14.30 -12.38 9.80
C TYR A 268 -15.61 -12.53 10.57
N SER A 269 -16.76 -12.47 9.90
CA SER A 269 -18.07 -12.61 10.55
C SER A 269 -18.28 -13.99 11.20
N ALA A 270 -17.71 -15.04 10.62
CA ALA A 270 -17.83 -16.40 11.15
C ALA A 270 -16.91 -16.68 12.35
N THR A 271 -15.80 -15.95 12.49
CA THR A 271 -14.72 -16.31 13.43
C THR A 271 -14.30 -15.20 14.38
N ALA A 272 -14.69 -13.94 14.13
CA ALA A 272 -14.32 -12.82 14.96
C ALA A 272 -14.83 -13.03 16.39
N ALA A 273 -13.88 -13.19 17.31
CA ALA A 273 -14.18 -13.11 18.73
C ALA A 273 -14.37 -11.63 19.09
N GLU A 274 -15.39 -11.32 19.88
CA GLU A 274 -15.61 -9.98 20.46
C GLU A 274 -14.43 -9.56 21.35
N GLY A 275 -13.36 -9.08 20.73
CA GLY A 275 -12.22 -8.41 21.35
C GLY A 275 -11.40 -9.25 22.34
N ARG A 276 -10.22 -8.72 22.68
CA ARG A 276 -9.59 -9.04 23.96
C ARG A 276 -10.47 -8.40 25.04
N SER A 277 -11.48 -9.09 25.55
CA SER A 277 -12.05 -8.69 26.83
C SER A 277 -10.93 -8.78 27.87
N THR A 278 -10.79 -7.74 28.70
CA THR A 278 -9.78 -7.64 29.77
C THR A 278 -9.81 -8.81 30.76
N ASP A 279 -10.81 -9.67 30.65
CA ASP A 279 -11.12 -10.75 31.57
C ASP A 279 -10.61 -12.11 31.06
N THR A 280 -9.98 -12.15 29.87
CA THR A 280 -9.47 -13.40 29.25
C THR A 280 -7.95 -13.57 29.30
N GLU A 281 -7.21 -12.69 29.99
CA GLU A 281 -5.76 -12.90 30.22
C GLU A 281 -5.43 -14.14 31.09
N GLY A 282 -6.43 -14.82 31.66
CA GLY A 282 -6.22 -16.01 32.49
C GLY A 282 -7.08 -17.24 32.15
N ALA A 283 -8.00 -17.16 31.19
CA ALA A 283 -9.01 -18.21 30.97
C ALA A 283 -8.78 -19.08 29.74
N ARG A 284 -7.59 -19.06 29.14
CA ARG A 284 -7.20 -20.05 28.11
C ARG A 284 -6.76 -21.34 28.78
N THR A 285 -7.68 -22.01 29.47
CA THR A 285 -7.47 -23.41 29.85
C THR A 285 -7.59 -24.24 28.58
N GLN A 286 -6.45 -24.78 28.12
CA GLN A 286 -6.38 -25.87 27.17
C GLN A 286 -7.20 -27.06 27.72
N ALA A 287 -8.40 -27.26 27.19
CA ALA A 287 -9.05 -28.55 27.10
C ALA A 287 -10.23 -28.42 26.12
N ASP A 288 -10.12 -29.12 24.98
CA ASP A 288 -11.19 -29.40 24.02
C ASP A 288 -11.96 -28.19 23.43
N VAL A 289 -11.28 -27.35 22.65
CA VAL A 289 -11.95 -26.29 21.86
C VAL A 289 -11.67 -26.49 20.37
N ASP A 290 -12.65 -27.01 19.62
CA ASP A 290 -12.62 -27.27 18.16
C ASP A 290 -12.88 -26.01 17.31
N ALA A 291 -12.42 -24.84 17.78
CA ALA A 291 -12.72 -23.55 17.16
C ALA A 291 -11.47 -22.89 16.59
N ILE A 292 -11.55 -22.46 15.32
CA ILE A 292 -10.56 -21.56 14.72
C ILE A 292 -10.80 -20.15 15.26
N SER A 293 -9.80 -19.57 15.94
CA SER A 293 -9.86 -18.19 16.39
C SER A 293 -9.78 -17.24 15.19
N GLY A 294 -10.69 -16.27 15.10
CA GLY A 294 -10.70 -15.27 14.05
C GLY A 294 -9.98 -13.96 14.39
N PRO A 295 -9.95 -13.03 13.42
CA PRO A 295 -9.33 -11.73 13.58
C PRO A 295 -10.02 -10.88 14.64
N THR A 296 -9.23 -10.12 15.39
CA THR A 296 -9.75 -9.06 16.26
C THR A 296 -10.23 -7.88 15.43
N PRO A 297 -11.12 -7.01 15.94
CA PRO A 297 -11.47 -5.76 15.28
C PRO A 297 -10.23 -4.95 14.87
N PRO A 298 -10.12 -4.50 13.60
CA PRO A 298 -8.97 -3.74 13.14
C PRO A 298 -8.90 -2.37 13.81
N TYR A 299 -7.71 -1.80 13.87
CA TYR A 299 -7.52 -0.39 14.20
C TYR A 299 -7.58 0.42 12.90
N GLY A 300 -8.50 1.37 12.80
CA GLY A 300 -8.76 2.09 11.55
C GLY A 300 -9.54 1.28 10.51
N GLN A 301 -9.45 1.69 9.24
CA GLN A 301 -10.12 1.05 8.11
C GLN A 301 -9.09 0.23 7.29
N PRO A 302 -9.14 -1.11 7.33
CA PRO A 302 -8.13 -1.93 6.67
C PRO A 302 -8.22 -1.87 5.13
N ASP A 303 -9.37 -1.51 4.57
CA ASP A 303 -9.57 -1.27 3.13
C ASP A 303 -9.07 0.10 2.63
N GLN A 304 -8.44 0.90 3.51
CA GLN A 304 -7.86 2.21 3.17
C GLN A 304 -8.89 3.23 2.64
N ASN A 305 -10.17 3.02 2.91
CA ASN A 305 -11.30 3.76 2.31
C ASN A 305 -11.36 3.62 0.78
N TRP A 306 -10.71 2.62 0.18
CA TRP A 306 -10.73 2.38 -1.27
C TRP A 306 -11.97 1.60 -1.73
N GLY A 307 -12.73 1.07 -0.77
CA GLY A 307 -13.93 0.28 -1.00
C GLY A 307 -13.70 -1.20 -0.73
N LEU A 308 -14.76 -1.84 -0.24
CA LEU A 308 -14.85 -3.27 0.00
C LEU A 308 -15.33 -4.00 -1.28
N GLY A 309 -16.07 -5.09 -1.14
CA GLY A 309 -16.66 -5.82 -2.27
C GLY A 309 -15.68 -6.79 -2.92
N ASN A 310 -15.59 -6.75 -4.25
CA ASN A 310 -14.75 -7.64 -5.04
C ASN A 310 -13.30 -7.16 -5.18
N ARG A 311 -12.94 -6.04 -4.53
CA ARG A 311 -11.54 -5.61 -4.41
C ARG A 311 -10.74 -6.63 -3.59
N PRO A 312 -9.44 -6.81 -3.86
CA PRO A 312 -8.60 -7.70 -3.06
C PRO A 312 -8.60 -7.24 -1.60
N ALA A 313 -8.79 -8.18 -0.69
CA ALA A 313 -8.63 -7.93 0.73
C ALA A 313 -7.13 -7.66 1.00
N ILE A 314 -6.83 -6.50 1.56
CA ILE A 314 -5.46 -6.01 1.80
C ILE A 314 -5.27 -5.63 3.26
N THR A 315 -4.01 -5.53 3.73
CA THR A 315 -3.60 -5.23 5.12
C THR A 315 -3.72 -6.39 6.11
N MET A 316 -3.92 -7.60 5.62
CA MET A 316 -3.90 -8.82 6.45
C MET A 316 -2.48 -9.34 6.59
N SER A 317 -2.16 -9.83 7.77
CA SER A 317 -0.88 -10.52 8.00
C SER A 317 -0.89 -11.91 7.35
N TYR A 318 0.30 -12.48 7.20
CA TYR A 318 0.46 -13.88 6.78
C TYR A 318 -0.31 -14.86 7.69
N HIS A 319 -0.30 -14.61 9.00
CA HIS A 319 -1.04 -15.44 9.96
C HIS A 319 -2.55 -15.41 9.69
N SER A 320 -3.08 -14.24 9.31
CA SER A 320 -4.50 -14.12 8.94
C SER A 320 -4.81 -14.89 7.67
N ALA A 321 -3.97 -14.76 6.63
CA ALA A 321 -4.12 -15.49 5.37
C ALA A 321 -4.08 -17.03 5.58
N GLU A 322 -3.13 -17.53 6.37
CA GLU A 322 -3.03 -18.95 6.70
C GLU A 322 -4.25 -19.44 7.50
N THR A 323 -4.76 -18.61 8.41
CA THR A 323 -5.94 -18.95 9.21
C THR A 323 -7.22 -18.94 8.36
N TYR A 324 -7.34 -18.01 7.41
CA TYR A 324 -8.42 -18.01 6.43
C TYR A 324 -8.44 -19.34 5.66
N CYS A 325 -7.29 -19.81 5.16
CA CYS A 325 -7.20 -21.09 4.46
C CYS A 325 -7.64 -22.28 5.34
N LYS A 326 -7.26 -22.29 6.62
CA LYS A 326 -7.69 -23.32 7.58
C LYS A 326 -9.20 -23.28 7.81
N TRP A 327 -9.76 -22.08 7.97
CA TRP A 327 -11.21 -21.90 8.11
C TRP A 327 -11.96 -22.34 6.87
N LEU A 328 -11.51 -21.91 5.69
CA LEU A 328 -12.10 -22.30 4.42
C LEU A 328 -12.05 -23.82 4.25
N SER A 329 -10.94 -24.46 4.65
CA SER A 329 -10.83 -25.93 4.65
C SER A 329 -11.85 -26.59 5.57
N GLN A 330 -12.01 -26.06 6.79
CA GLN A 330 -12.95 -26.60 7.78
C GLN A 330 -14.40 -26.50 7.29
N VAL A 331 -14.80 -25.37 6.72
CA VAL A 331 -16.19 -25.15 6.29
C VAL A 331 -16.52 -25.81 4.95
N THR A 332 -15.53 -26.04 4.08
CA THR A 332 -15.75 -26.68 2.77
C THR A 332 -15.49 -28.18 2.77
N GLY A 333 -14.78 -28.69 3.78
CA GLY A 333 -14.30 -30.07 3.83
C GLY A 333 -13.19 -30.40 2.83
N LYS A 334 -12.63 -29.39 2.14
CA LYS A 334 -11.53 -29.52 1.17
C LYS A 334 -10.23 -28.95 1.74
N THR A 335 -9.10 -29.24 1.11
CA THR A 335 -7.78 -28.77 1.58
C THR A 335 -7.38 -27.48 0.88
N TYR A 336 -7.69 -26.34 1.52
CA TYR A 336 -7.27 -25.02 1.06
C TYR A 336 -5.98 -24.54 1.74
N ARG A 337 -5.09 -23.93 0.96
CA ARG A 337 -3.83 -23.35 1.44
C ARG A 337 -3.38 -22.18 0.58
N LEU A 338 -2.30 -21.52 1.01
CA LEU A 338 -1.56 -20.59 0.15
C LEU A 338 -0.79 -21.39 -0.93
N PRO A 339 -0.59 -20.82 -2.13
CA PRO A 339 0.25 -21.42 -3.15
C PRO A 339 1.70 -21.48 -2.68
N THR A 340 2.43 -22.51 -3.10
CA THR A 340 3.89 -22.45 -3.10
C THR A 340 4.37 -21.42 -4.11
N GLU A 341 5.60 -20.93 -3.94
CA GLU A 341 6.22 -20.01 -4.90
C GLU A 341 6.28 -20.60 -6.32
N ALA A 342 6.52 -21.92 -6.42
CA ALA A 342 6.56 -22.62 -7.70
C ALA A 342 5.20 -22.74 -8.36
N GLU A 343 4.15 -23.10 -7.59
CA GLU A 343 2.77 -23.11 -8.09
C GLU A 343 2.34 -21.72 -8.57
N TRP A 344 2.68 -20.68 -7.80
CA TRP A 344 2.35 -19.30 -8.16
C TRP A 344 3.03 -18.89 -9.48
N GLU A 345 4.34 -19.14 -9.62
CA GLU A 345 5.07 -18.76 -10.84
C GLU A 345 4.60 -19.56 -12.06
N TYR A 346 4.37 -20.86 -11.90
CA TYR A 346 3.81 -21.73 -12.94
C TYR A 346 2.45 -21.19 -13.42
N ALA A 347 1.58 -20.87 -12.47
CA ALA A 347 0.25 -20.34 -12.73
C ALA A 347 0.31 -18.96 -13.41
N ALA A 348 1.17 -18.06 -12.93
CA ALA A 348 1.34 -16.71 -13.50
C ALA A 348 1.85 -16.73 -14.94
N ARG A 349 2.74 -17.68 -15.27
CA ARG A 349 3.30 -17.85 -16.62
C ARG A 349 2.28 -18.33 -17.64
N GLY A 350 1.24 -19.07 -17.24
CA GLY A 350 0.23 -19.58 -18.17
C GLY A 350 0.82 -20.36 -19.37
N GLY A 351 1.93 -21.07 -19.15
CA GLY A 351 2.65 -21.83 -20.17
C GLY A 351 3.71 -21.07 -20.97
N THR A 352 3.97 -19.78 -20.69
CA THR A 352 5.05 -19.02 -21.35
C THR A 352 6.37 -19.06 -20.55
N GLU A 353 7.48 -18.85 -21.26
CA GLU A 353 8.82 -18.70 -20.65
C GLU A 353 9.29 -17.23 -20.63
N THR A 354 8.48 -16.32 -21.13
CA THR A 354 8.75 -14.88 -21.24
C THR A 354 8.54 -14.14 -19.92
N PRO A 355 8.99 -12.87 -19.80
CA PRO A 355 8.79 -12.08 -18.58
C PRO A 355 7.30 -11.85 -18.22
N PHE A 356 6.44 -11.87 -19.24
CA PHE A 356 4.98 -11.74 -19.15
C PHE A 356 4.32 -12.89 -19.93
N PHE A 357 3.09 -13.25 -19.59
CA PHE A 357 2.31 -14.24 -20.34
C PHE A 357 1.71 -13.71 -21.66
N PHE A 358 1.84 -12.41 -21.92
CA PHE A 358 1.41 -11.72 -23.13
C PHE A 358 2.61 -11.15 -23.89
N GLU A 359 2.39 -10.67 -25.12
CA GLU A 359 3.45 -10.13 -25.98
C GLU A 359 4.04 -8.82 -25.43
N GLY A 360 5.37 -8.79 -25.28
CA GLY A 360 6.13 -7.58 -24.97
C GLY A 360 7.28 -7.82 -23.99
N ASN A 361 8.17 -6.85 -23.87
CA ASN A 361 9.28 -6.88 -22.92
C ASN A 361 9.16 -5.73 -21.90
N PRO A 362 9.79 -5.83 -20.71
CA PRO A 362 9.68 -4.80 -19.68
C PRO A 362 10.02 -3.37 -20.15
N LYS A 363 11.00 -3.21 -21.03
CA LYS A 363 11.37 -1.89 -21.59
C LYS A 363 10.30 -1.29 -22.52
N ASP A 364 9.39 -2.09 -23.07
CA ASP A 364 8.32 -1.62 -23.94
C ASP A 364 7.26 -0.83 -23.15
N PHE A 365 7.14 -1.10 -21.84
CA PHE A 365 6.09 -0.60 -20.96
C PHE A 365 6.57 0.30 -19.81
N GLY A 366 7.89 0.45 -19.61
CA GLY A 366 8.44 1.37 -18.62
C GLY A 366 8.27 2.85 -19.00
N LYS A 367 8.48 3.76 -18.03
CA LYS A 367 8.38 5.22 -18.24
C LYS A 367 9.19 5.67 -19.45
N LYS A 368 8.49 6.23 -20.43
CA LYS A 368 9.10 6.77 -21.64
C LYS A 368 9.47 8.24 -21.41
N GLY A 369 10.72 8.59 -21.73
CA GLY A 369 11.15 9.99 -21.77
C GLY A 369 10.44 10.77 -22.87
N PHE A 370 10.69 12.07 -22.99
CA PHE A 370 10.05 12.96 -23.97
C PHE A 370 10.02 12.38 -25.40
N PHE A 371 11.12 11.78 -25.86
CA PHE A 371 11.19 11.14 -27.18
C PHE A 371 10.44 9.80 -27.27
N GLY A 372 10.35 9.05 -26.18
CA GLY A 372 9.61 7.79 -26.14
C GLY A 372 8.09 8.00 -26.11
N ASN A 373 7.61 9.12 -25.57
CA ASN A 373 6.18 9.50 -25.67
C ASN A 373 5.79 9.95 -27.09
N LEU A 374 6.75 10.44 -27.89
CA LEU A 374 6.51 10.90 -29.26
C LEU A 374 6.61 9.79 -30.31
N PHE A 375 7.43 8.76 -30.06
CA PHE A 375 7.76 7.72 -31.05
C PHE A 375 7.65 6.27 -30.54
N GLY A 376 7.23 6.05 -29.28
CA GLY A 376 7.13 4.72 -28.68
C GLY A 376 5.84 3.99 -29.06
N LYS A 377 5.88 2.65 -29.06
CA LYS A 377 4.66 1.81 -29.08
C LYS A 377 3.77 2.14 -27.88
N SER A 378 2.44 2.13 -28.01
CA SER A 378 1.59 2.42 -26.85
C SER A 378 1.67 1.30 -25.80
N SER A 379 1.52 1.66 -24.53
CA SER A 379 1.46 0.75 -23.38
C SER A 379 0.06 0.14 -23.19
N ASP A 380 -0.83 0.26 -24.18
CA ASP A 380 -2.23 -0.10 -23.97
C ASP A 380 -2.40 -1.62 -23.79
N ALA A 381 -1.55 -2.43 -24.42
CA ALA A 381 -1.61 -3.88 -24.30
C ALA A 381 -1.28 -4.39 -22.89
N VAL A 382 -0.33 -3.75 -22.17
CA VAL A 382 0.00 -4.16 -20.79
C VAL A 382 -1.14 -3.81 -19.82
N ASN A 383 -1.86 -2.72 -20.09
CA ASN A 383 -2.97 -2.28 -19.25
C ASN A 383 -4.16 -3.25 -19.27
N ASN A 384 -4.28 -4.09 -20.31
CA ASN A 384 -5.29 -5.14 -20.35
C ASN A 384 -5.01 -6.26 -19.33
N TYR A 385 -3.77 -6.45 -18.88
CA TYR A 385 -3.37 -7.62 -18.09
C TYR A 385 -2.74 -7.26 -16.74
N VAL A 386 -2.24 -6.05 -16.59
CA VAL A 386 -1.40 -5.64 -15.46
C VAL A 386 -1.92 -4.33 -14.87
N PHE A 387 -2.16 -4.32 -13.56
CA PHE A 387 -2.58 -3.13 -12.82
C PHE A 387 -1.43 -2.64 -11.91
N TYR A 388 -0.73 -1.59 -12.32
CA TYR A 388 0.56 -1.17 -11.73
C TYR A 388 0.69 0.36 -11.70
N ASN A 389 1.86 0.89 -11.33
CA ASN A 389 1.99 2.31 -10.98
C ASN A 389 1.59 3.32 -12.07
N GLU A 390 1.58 2.93 -13.35
CA GLU A 390 1.20 3.81 -14.48
C GLU A 390 -0.32 3.92 -14.68
N ASN A 391 -1.11 2.91 -14.31
CA ASN A 391 -2.55 2.86 -14.57
C ASN A 391 -3.43 2.74 -13.31
N SER A 392 -2.83 2.44 -12.15
CA SER A 392 -3.61 2.12 -10.95
C SER A 392 -4.20 3.31 -10.21
N GLY A 393 -3.61 4.49 -10.44
CA GLY A 393 -3.88 5.66 -9.64
C GLY A 393 -3.49 5.51 -8.15
N LEU A 394 -2.53 4.65 -7.84
CA LEU A 394 -2.04 4.34 -6.48
C LEU A 394 -3.08 3.70 -5.55
N LYS A 395 -3.99 2.91 -6.10
CA LYS A 395 -4.95 2.09 -5.36
C LYS A 395 -5.15 0.75 -6.05
N THR A 396 -5.68 -0.24 -5.34
CA THR A 396 -6.12 -1.50 -5.96
C THR A 396 -7.31 -1.26 -6.90
N SER A 397 -7.71 -2.28 -7.66
CA SER A 397 -8.94 -2.29 -8.46
C SER A 397 -9.72 -3.59 -8.27
N GLU A 398 -10.97 -3.56 -8.69
CA GLU A 398 -11.78 -4.77 -8.90
C GLU A 398 -11.21 -5.59 -10.07
N PRO A 399 -11.42 -6.92 -10.06
CA PRO A 399 -10.80 -7.85 -11.01
C PRO A 399 -11.22 -7.65 -12.47
N ASP A 400 -12.33 -6.94 -12.74
CA ASP A 400 -12.78 -6.66 -14.10
C ASP A 400 -11.93 -5.60 -14.83
N ALA A 401 -10.97 -4.99 -14.14
CA ALA A 401 -10.01 -4.06 -14.75
C ALA A 401 -8.98 -4.76 -15.64
N VAL A 402 -8.81 -6.08 -15.54
CA VAL A 402 -7.86 -6.84 -16.35
C VAL A 402 -8.49 -8.12 -16.91
N GLU A 403 -7.92 -8.56 -18.03
CA GLU A 403 -8.15 -9.85 -18.66
C GLU A 403 -7.36 -10.95 -17.95
N ALA A 404 -7.83 -12.19 -18.10
CA ALA A 404 -7.18 -13.36 -17.53
C ALA A 404 -5.97 -13.81 -18.36
N ASN A 405 -5.03 -14.49 -17.70
CA ASN A 405 -3.93 -15.20 -18.35
C ASN A 405 -4.43 -16.50 -19.04
N PRO A 406 -3.57 -17.26 -19.75
CA PRO A 406 -3.98 -18.48 -20.45
C PRO A 406 -4.59 -19.59 -19.57
N PHE A 407 -4.37 -19.57 -18.25
CA PHE A 407 -5.01 -20.48 -17.30
C PHE A 407 -6.29 -19.91 -16.68
N GLY A 408 -6.78 -18.77 -17.18
CA GLY A 408 -8.00 -18.14 -16.72
C GLY A 408 -7.84 -17.40 -15.39
N LEU A 409 -6.62 -17.06 -14.97
CA LEU A 409 -6.35 -16.32 -13.73
C LEU A 409 -6.18 -14.83 -14.00
N LYS A 410 -6.83 -13.98 -13.20
CA LYS A 410 -6.73 -12.51 -13.29
C LYS A 410 -5.81 -11.95 -12.19
N ASN A 411 -5.28 -10.75 -12.42
CA ASN A 411 -4.41 -10.01 -11.50
C ASN A 411 -3.16 -10.77 -11.03
N MET A 412 -2.70 -11.80 -11.75
CA MET A 412 -1.46 -12.48 -11.40
C MET A 412 -0.25 -11.54 -11.42
N LEU A 413 -0.33 -10.41 -12.14
CA LEU A 413 0.74 -9.43 -12.28
C LEU A 413 0.20 -8.04 -11.92
N GLY A 414 0.55 -7.51 -10.75
CA GLY A 414 0.07 -6.22 -10.22
C GLY A 414 -1.13 -6.33 -9.28
N ASN A 415 -1.89 -5.24 -9.16
CA ASN A 415 -3.02 -5.04 -8.24
C ASN A 415 -2.65 -5.14 -6.76
N ALA A 416 -2.53 -6.36 -6.22
CA ALA A 416 -2.06 -6.63 -4.87
C ALA A 416 -0.99 -7.72 -4.92
N ALA A 417 0.05 -7.56 -4.10
CA ALA A 417 1.06 -8.60 -3.98
C ALA A 417 0.47 -9.81 -3.25
N GLU A 418 0.93 -11.02 -3.54
CA GLU A 418 0.30 -12.24 -3.03
C GLU A 418 1.26 -13.05 -2.15
N TYR A 419 0.81 -13.47 -0.96
CA TYR A 419 1.57 -14.38 -0.11
C TYR A 419 1.74 -15.77 -0.74
N CYS A 420 2.96 -16.31 -0.63
CA CYS A 420 3.25 -17.72 -0.88
C CYS A 420 3.57 -18.47 0.42
N LEU A 421 3.42 -19.78 0.41
CA LEU A 421 3.72 -20.66 1.55
C LEU A 421 5.20 -20.60 1.96
N ASP A 422 6.08 -20.44 0.98
CA ASP A 422 7.53 -20.57 1.10
C ASP A 422 8.16 -19.53 2.03
N TRP A 423 9.19 -19.97 2.75
CA TRP A 423 10.13 -19.05 3.38
C TRP A 423 11.01 -18.41 2.31
N TYR A 424 11.21 -17.09 2.38
CA TYR A 424 12.13 -16.42 1.47
C TYR A 424 13.58 -16.69 1.85
N ALA A 425 14.38 -17.02 0.84
CA ALA A 425 15.84 -16.97 0.89
C ALA A 425 16.37 -16.53 -0.48
N GLU A 426 17.37 -15.65 -0.47
CA GLU A 426 18.00 -15.10 -1.67
C GLU A 426 18.64 -16.21 -2.52
N ASP A 427 19.24 -17.21 -1.86
CA ASP A 427 19.92 -18.35 -2.49
C ASP A 427 19.02 -19.60 -2.68
N ALA A 428 17.70 -19.45 -2.54
CA ALA A 428 16.76 -20.56 -2.63
C ALA A 428 16.85 -21.31 -3.97
N TYR A 429 16.95 -20.58 -5.08
CA TYR A 429 16.99 -21.16 -6.43
C TYR A 429 18.33 -21.83 -6.73
N GLU A 430 19.44 -21.34 -6.16
CA GLU A 430 20.75 -22.00 -6.26
C GLU A 430 20.74 -23.39 -5.61
N LYS A 431 20.10 -23.49 -4.44
CA LYS A 431 19.96 -24.73 -3.67
C LYS A 431 18.87 -25.67 -4.20
N LEU A 432 18.01 -25.18 -5.09
CA LEU A 432 16.93 -25.96 -5.67
C LEU A 432 17.50 -27.02 -6.62
N GLN A 433 17.07 -28.26 -6.41
CA GLN A 433 17.45 -29.38 -7.29
C GLN A 433 16.74 -29.23 -8.63
N ASP A 434 17.48 -29.40 -9.73
CA ASP A 434 16.89 -29.36 -11.07
C ASP A 434 15.98 -30.58 -11.28
N GLY A 435 14.75 -30.33 -11.74
CA GLY A 435 13.71 -31.35 -11.91
C GLY A 435 12.97 -31.74 -10.64
N VAL A 436 13.08 -30.96 -9.55
CA VAL A 436 12.33 -31.22 -8.31
C VAL A 436 10.82 -31.10 -8.54
N THR A 437 10.05 -31.95 -7.87
CA THR A 437 8.59 -31.93 -7.90
C THR A 437 8.03 -31.25 -6.65
N ASP A 438 7.09 -30.33 -6.83
CA ASP A 438 6.36 -29.59 -5.79
C ASP A 438 7.27 -29.02 -4.67
N PRO A 439 8.26 -28.18 -5.01
CA PRO A 439 9.15 -27.60 -4.03
C PRO A 439 8.38 -26.68 -3.08
N LYS A 440 8.71 -26.75 -1.78
CA LYS A 440 8.08 -25.96 -0.70
C LYS A 440 9.02 -24.92 -0.09
N GLY A 441 10.11 -24.63 -0.80
CA GLY A 441 11.14 -23.70 -0.36
C GLY A 441 11.97 -24.20 0.83
N PRO A 442 12.75 -23.31 1.45
CA PRO A 442 13.51 -23.59 2.67
C PRO A 442 12.61 -24.02 3.83
N VAL A 443 13.11 -24.89 4.72
CA VAL A 443 12.36 -25.39 5.89
C VAL A 443 12.06 -24.31 6.94
N SER A 444 12.82 -23.22 6.97
CA SER A 444 12.69 -22.12 7.93
C SER A 444 13.23 -20.83 7.35
N GLY A 445 12.69 -19.69 7.77
CA GLY A 445 13.15 -18.37 7.38
C GLY A 445 12.66 -17.30 8.36
N LYS A 446 12.99 -16.04 8.05
CA LYS A 446 12.51 -14.87 8.81
C LYS A 446 11.30 -14.21 8.15
N GLU A 447 11.25 -14.28 6.82
CA GLU A 447 10.26 -13.62 5.99
C GLU A 447 9.71 -14.62 4.96
N ARG A 448 8.48 -14.44 4.53
CA ARG A 448 7.79 -15.27 3.54
C ARG A 448 7.94 -14.69 2.15
N VAL A 449 7.86 -15.55 1.15
CA VAL A 449 7.84 -15.14 -0.25
C VAL A 449 6.56 -14.38 -0.57
N ILE A 450 6.71 -13.36 -1.42
CA ILE A 450 5.63 -12.61 -2.04
C ILE A 450 5.86 -12.53 -3.54
N ARG A 451 4.78 -12.62 -4.32
CA ARG A 451 4.83 -12.57 -5.77
C ARG A 451 3.80 -11.58 -6.36
N GLY A 452 3.86 -11.34 -7.66
CA GLY A 452 2.90 -10.53 -8.42
C GLY A 452 3.23 -9.04 -8.53
N GLY A 453 3.91 -8.47 -7.52
CA GLY A 453 3.98 -7.01 -7.40
C GLY A 453 2.60 -6.44 -7.04
N TYR A 454 2.45 -5.12 -7.03
CA TYR A 454 1.21 -4.47 -6.58
C TYR A 454 0.93 -3.20 -7.39
N PHE A 455 -0.19 -2.54 -7.08
CA PHE A 455 -0.67 -1.35 -7.79
C PHE A 455 0.37 -0.21 -7.92
N ASN A 456 1.40 -0.14 -7.06
CA ASN A 456 2.44 0.89 -7.13
C ASN A 456 3.82 0.31 -7.49
N SER A 457 3.87 -0.95 -7.94
CA SER A 457 5.08 -1.55 -8.47
C SER A 457 5.47 -0.96 -9.82
N GLU A 458 6.78 -0.92 -10.07
CA GLU A 458 7.30 -0.66 -11.40
C GLU A 458 7.17 -1.92 -12.29
N ILE A 459 7.24 -1.73 -13.61
CA ILE A 459 7.05 -2.82 -14.58
C ILE A 459 8.00 -4.01 -14.36
N GLY A 460 9.22 -3.78 -13.86
CA GLY A 460 10.19 -4.83 -13.59
C GLY A 460 9.81 -5.72 -12.41
N GLU A 461 8.92 -5.26 -11.52
CA GLU A 461 8.50 -5.96 -10.31
C GLU A 461 7.22 -6.77 -10.50
N VAL A 462 6.51 -6.56 -11.61
CA VAL A 462 5.29 -7.29 -12.01
C VAL A 462 5.58 -8.33 -13.10
N ARG A 463 6.84 -8.74 -13.28
CA ARG A 463 7.20 -9.87 -14.16
C ARG A 463 6.85 -11.19 -13.48
N SER A 464 6.56 -12.23 -14.26
CA SER A 464 6.24 -13.56 -13.72
C SER A 464 7.35 -14.09 -12.80
N ALA A 465 8.61 -13.85 -13.11
CA ALA A 465 9.76 -14.29 -12.30
C ALA A 465 10.11 -13.38 -11.11
N ALA A 466 9.51 -12.19 -10.99
CA ALA A 466 9.94 -11.19 -10.00
C ALA A 466 9.56 -11.59 -8.57
N ARG A 467 10.55 -11.75 -7.71
CA ARG A 467 10.38 -12.14 -6.31
C ARG A 467 10.46 -10.92 -5.38
N ASP A 468 9.70 -10.97 -4.29
CA ASP A 468 9.86 -10.11 -3.12
C ASP A 468 9.55 -10.94 -1.86
N TYR A 469 9.64 -10.30 -0.70
CA TYR A 469 9.44 -10.95 0.59
C TYR A 469 8.79 -10.01 1.60
N THR A 470 8.18 -10.63 2.62
CA THR A 470 7.55 -9.90 3.72
C THR A 470 8.55 -9.01 4.45
N LYS A 471 8.07 -7.91 5.01
CA LYS A 471 8.90 -7.01 5.82
C LYS A 471 8.26 -6.88 7.20
N SER A 472 8.15 -8.01 7.90
CA SER A 472 7.22 -8.20 9.04
C SER A 472 7.39 -7.17 10.16
N VAL A 473 8.64 -6.74 10.43
CA VAL A 473 8.92 -5.68 11.42
C VAL A 473 8.54 -4.29 10.89
N ALA A 474 8.91 -3.99 9.65
CA ALA A 474 8.67 -2.68 9.05
C ALA A 474 7.18 -2.39 8.83
N TRP A 475 6.40 -3.43 8.51
CA TRP A 475 4.96 -3.34 8.23
C TRP A 475 4.06 -3.19 9.46
N MET A 476 4.64 -3.33 10.64
CA MET A 476 3.94 -3.27 11.92
C MET A 476 4.39 -2.08 12.76
N LYS A 477 5.22 -1.20 12.21
CA LYS A 477 5.93 -0.17 12.94
C LYS A 477 4.94 0.75 13.66
N THR A 478 3.94 1.27 12.96
CA THR A 478 2.96 2.23 13.50
C THR A 478 1.81 1.60 14.26
N ASP A 479 1.72 0.27 14.35
CA ASP A 479 0.67 -0.39 15.14
C ASP A 479 0.76 0.02 16.62
N PRO A 480 -0.25 0.73 17.17
CA PRO A 480 -0.23 1.24 18.54
C PRO A 480 -0.50 0.15 19.58
N GLN A 481 -0.88 -1.06 19.16
CA GLN A 481 -1.24 -2.14 20.07
C GLN A 481 -0.01 -2.77 20.75
N MET A 482 -0.17 -3.12 22.02
CA MET A 482 0.81 -3.89 22.78
C MET A 482 0.12 -5.12 23.42
N PRO A 483 0.50 -6.37 23.03
CA PRO A 483 1.34 -6.70 21.88
C PRO A 483 0.68 -6.29 20.55
N LYS A 484 1.53 -6.05 19.54
CA LYS A 484 1.13 -5.73 18.16
C LYS A 484 0.20 -6.80 17.59
N SER A 485 -0.62 -6.41 16.62
CA SER A 485 -1.57 -7.28 15.95
C SER A 485 -0.86 -8.42 15.26
N ILE A 486 -1.44 -9.62 15.40
CA ILE A 486 -1.06 -10.78 14.60
C ILE A 486 -1.95 -10.94 13.38
N TRP A 487 -2.99 -10.11 13.23
CA TRP A 487 -4.04 -10.24 12.20
C TRP A 487 -3.92 -9.19 11.09
N TRP A 488 -3.51 -7.98 11.47
CA TRP A 488 -3.58 -6.78 10.63
C TRP A 488 -2.22 -6.09 10.56
N LEU A 489 -1.92 -5.49 9.41
CA LEU A 489 -0.70 -4.73 9.15
C LEU A 489 -1.01 -3.23 9.18
N SER A 490 -0.21 -2.45 9.91
CA SER A 490 -0.40 -1.00 10.04
C SER A 490 0.22 -0.21 8.89
N ASP A 491 1.34 -0.70 8.34
CA ASP A 491 2.17 0.04 7.37
C ASP A 491 2.28 -0.68 6.01
N CYS A 492 1.43 -1.69 5.75
CA CYS A 492 1.38 -2.39 4.47
C CYS A 492 -0.06 -2.48 3.95
N ASN A 493 -0.32 -1.77 2.85
CA ASN A 493 -1.64 -1.60 2.24
C ASN A 493 -1.77 -2.23 0.85
N TYR A 494 -0.87 -3.15 0.52
CA TYR A 494 -0.78 -3.70 -0.84
C TYR A 494 -0.67 -5.22 -0.87
N ILE A 495 -0.50 -5.87 0.29
CA ILE A 495 -0.37 -7.31 0.39
C ILE A 495 -1.74 -7.96 0.58
N SER A 496 -1.99 -8.97 -0.23
CA SER A 496 -3.16 -9.84 -0.24
C SER A 496 -2.69 -11.30 -0.38
N PHE A 497 -3.61 -12.19 -0.74
CA PHE A 497 -3.31 -13.57 -1.03
C PHE A 497 -4.39 -14.18 -1.91
N ARG A 498 -4.05 -15.35 -2.45
CA ARG A 498 -4.93 -16.20 -3.24
C ARG A 498 -4.86 -17.60 -2.67
N VAL A 499 -5.96 -18.33 -2.76
CA VAL A 499 -6.00 -19.71 -2.27
C VAL A 499 -5.81 -20.71 -3.40
N VAL A 500 -5.18 -21.82 -3.05
CA VAL A 500 -5.17 -23.05 -3.85
C VAL A 500 -5.90 -24.14 -3.09
N CYS A 501 -6.47 -25.08 -3.84
CA CYS A 501 -7.10 -26.29 -3.32
C CYS A 501 -6.37 -27.50 -3.88
N GLU A 502 -6.02 -28.44 -3.01
CA GLU A 502 -5.35 -29.67 -3.43
C GLU A 502 -6.29 -30.54 -4.27
N TYR A 503 -5.70 -31.33 -5.16
CA TYR A 503 -6.42 -32.27 -5.98
C TYR A 503 -5.63 -33.58 -6.04
N ASP A 504 -6.23 -34.66 -5.56
CA ASP A 504 -5.66 -35.99 -5.69
C ASP A 504 -6.34 -36.75 -6.83
N GLU A 505 -5.65 -36.85 -7.97
CA GLU A 505 -6.07 -37.61 -9.15
C GLU A 505 -6.45 -39.06 -8.86
N ASN A 506 -5.84 -39.68 -7.85
CA ASN A 506 -6.05 -41.10 -7.56
C ASN A 506 -7.32 -41.35 -6.75
N THR A 507 -7.74 -40.36 -5.96
CA THR A 507 -8.91 -40.48 -5.08
C THR A 507 -10.09 -39.62 -5.54
N GLY A 508 -9.86 -38.67 -6.46
CA GLY A 508 -10.83 -37.65 -6.84
C GLY A 508 -11.25 -36.77 -5.67
N LYS A 509 -10.42 -36.71 -4.61
CA LYS A 509 -10.68 -35.93 -3.41
C LYS A 509 -9.84 -34.67 -3.40
N ASN A 510 -10.41 -33.64 -2.77
CA ASN A 510 -9.83 -32.33 -2.58
C ASN A 510 -9.82 -32.00 -1.09
#